data_AF-M3IK79-F1
#
_entry.id   AF-M3IK79-F1
#
_cell.length_a   1.000
_cell.length_b   1.000
_cell.length_c   1.000
_cell.angle_alpha   90.00
_cell.angle_beta   90.00
_cell.angle_gamma   90.00
#
_symmetry.space_group_name_H-M   'P 1'
#
loop_
_entity.id
_entity.type
_entity.pdbx_description
1 polymer ?
#
loop_
_entity_poly.entity_id
_entity_poly.type
_entity_poly.pdbx_seq_one_letter_code
_entity_poly.pdbx_strand_id
1 'polypeptide(L)'
;MNSGILISFAQHTRGLELLKIAYGLFPEKKKERNVTAVHLSPDSNISESHAEKYESLSFTPLKELSKDLNVNLSTIYKTSTNITKDIVRIVNEGNYKLLLIGAARSFFRMIF
;
A
#
# COMPACT_ATOMS: atom_id res chain seq x y z
N MET A 1 10.98 -9.02 -16.72
CA MET A 1 9.89 -8.97 -15.72
C MET A 1 10.35 -8.12 -14.56
N ASN A 2 9.77 -6.92 -14.39
CA ASN A 2 10.20 -6.02 -13.34
C ASN A 2 9.51 -6.35 -12.03
N SER A 3 10.21 -7.12 -11.18
CA SER A 3 9.76 -7.42 -9.83
C SER A 3 9.81 -6.18 -8.94
N GLY A 4 8.65 -5.78 -8.43
CA GLY A 4 8.47 -4.63 -7.54
C GLY A 4 8.34 -5.02 -6.08
N ILE A 5 8.22 -4.00 -5.24
CA ILE A 5 7.83 -4.13 -3.83
C ILE A 5 6.34 -3.84 -3.73
N LEU A 6 5.57 -4.67 -3.05
CA LEU A 6 4.20 -4.36 -2.68
C LEU A 6 4.19 -3.76 -1.28
N ILE A 7 3.50 -2.63 -1.12
CA ILE A 7 3.22 -2.04 0.19
C ILE A 7 1.72 -2.09 0.46
N SER A 8 1.32 -2.53 1.65
CA SER A 8 -0.08 -2.53 2.07
C SER A 8 -0.27 -1.74 3.36
N PHE A 9 -1.28 -0.86 3.36
CA PHE A 9 -1.53 0.08 4.45
C PHE A 9 -3.01 0.42 4.61
N ALA A 10 -3.42 0.64 5.86
CA ALA A 10 -4.77 1.10 6.20
C ALA A 10 -4.91 2.62 6.34
N GLN A 11 -3.79 3.35 6.49
CA GLN A 11 -3.79 4.81 6.59
C GLN A 11 -2.74 5.38 5.64
N HIS A 12 -3.04 6.48 4.94
CA HIS A 12 -2.12 7.10 3.99
C HIS A 12 -0.78 7.49 4.64
N THR A 13 -0.77 7.90 5.90
CA THR A 13 0.46 8.19 6.67
C THR A 13 1.39 6.98 6.75
N ARG A 14 0.84 5.78 6.97
CA ARG A 14 1.60 4.52 6.93
C ARG A 14 2.05 4.18 5.52
N GLY A 15 1.22 4.46 4.51
CA GLY A 15 1.60 4.33 3.10
C GLY A 15 2.84 5.16 2.76
N LEU A 16 2.93 6.41 3.25
CA LEU A 16 4.10 7.28 3.05
C LEU A 16 5.37 6.72 3.70
N GLU A 17 5.27 6.23 4.94
CA GLU A 17 6.39 5.61 5.65
C GLU A 17 6.88 4.35 4.91
N LEU A 18 5.96 3.47 4.51
CA LEU A 18 6.28 2.26 3.77
C LEU A 18 6.89 2.56 2.39
N LEU A 19 6.44 3.61 1.70
CA LEU A 19 7.02 4.02 0.43
C LEU A 19 8.47 4.49 0.59
N LYS A 20 8.79 5.23 1.66
CA LYS A 20 10.18 5.61 1.99
C LYS A 20 11.05 4.41 2.31
N ILE A 21 10.52 3.45 3.07
CA ILE A 21 11.23 2.19 3.36
C ILE A 21 11.47 1.40 2.07
N ALA A 22 10.43 1.22 1.24
CA ALA A 22 10.54 0.54 -0.05
C ALA A 22 11.59 1.21 -0.96
N TYR A 23 11.62 2.54 -0.99
CA TYR A 23 12.64 3.31 -1.72
C TYR A 23 14.07 2.96 -1.27
N GLY A 24 14.31 2.95 0.04
CA GLY A 24 15.63 2.63 0.62
C GLY A 24 16.07 1.17 0.43
N LEU A 25 15.13 0.26 0.14
CA LEU A 25 15.44 -1.15 -0.13
C LEU A 25 15.84 -1.41 -1.59
N PHE A 26 15.65 -0.45 -2.49
CA PHE A 26 16.16 -0.61 -3.86
C PHE A 26 17.67 -0.34 -3.91
N PRO A 27 18.43 -1.12 -4.71
CA PRO A 27 19.83 -0.80 -4.99
C PRO A 27 19.98 0.62 -5.55
N GLU A 28 21.03 1.34 -5.13
CA GLU A 28 21.26 2.74 -5.53
C GLU A 28 21.26 2.93 -7.05
N LYS A 29 21.89 2.01 -7.79
CA LYS A 29 22.03 2.05 -9.26
C LYS A 29 20.81 1.52 -10.03
N LYS A 30 19.70 1.20 -9.35
CA LYS A 30 18.52 0.64 -10.03
C LYS A 30 17.82 1.71 -10.86
N LYS A 31 17.76 1.50 -12.17
CA LYS A 31 17.13 2.43 -13.14
C LYS A 31 15.62 2.60 -12.91
N GLU A 32 14.94 1.54 -12.50
CA GLU A 32 13.49 1.55 -12.27
C GLU A 32 13.14 0.99 -10.90
N ARG A 33 12.50 1.80 -10.06
CA ARG A 33 11.97 1.43 -8.75
C ARG A 33 10.47 1.27 -8.87
N ASN A 34 9.98 0.04 -8.92
CA ASN A 34 8.55 -0.24 -9.09
C ASN A 34 7.93 -0.60 -7.74
N VAL A 35 6.93 0.17 -7.32
CA VAL A 35 6.18 -0.07 -6.09
C VAL A 35 4.69 -0.16 -6.40
N THR A 36 4.01 -1.17 -5.88
CA THR A 36 2.55 -1.22 -5.87
C THR A 36 2.03 -0.93 -4.47
N ALA A 37 1.20 0.10 -4.36
CA ALA A 37 0.53 0.51 -3.13
C ALA A 37 -0.88 -0.06 -3.09
N VAL A 38 -1.18 -0.85 -2.06
CA VAL A 38 -2.48 -1.49 -1.86
C VAL A 38 -3.16 -0.92 -0.63
N HIS A 39 -4.36 -0.39 -0.83
CA HIS A 39 -5.25 0.04 0.23
C HIS A 39 -6.56 -0.74 0.14
N LEU A 40 -6.87 -1.51 1.19
CA LEU A 40 -8.11 -2.27 1.30
C LEU A 40 -8.98 -1.65 2.39
N SER A 41 -10.16 -1.19 2.02
CA SER A 41 -11.18 -0.75 2.97
C SER A 41 -12.09 -1.92 3.34
N PRO A 42 -12.59 -2.00 4.58
CA PRO A 42 -13.65 -2.94 4.92
C PRO A 42 -14.84 -2.74 3.99
N ASP A 43 -15.41 -3.85 3.52
CA ASP A 43 -16.63 -3.78 2.74
C ASP A 43 -17.74 -3.12 3.56
N SER A 44 -18.21 -1.99 3.05
CA SER A 44 -19.20 -1.14 3.70
C SER A 44 -20.14 -0.65 2.61
N ASN A 45 -21.43 -0.56 2.90
CA ASN A 45 -22.47 -0.06 1.98
C ASN A 45 -22.32 1.47 1.78
N ILE A 46 -21.16 1.94 1.36
CA ILE A 46 -20.88 3.33 1.01
C ILE A 46 -21.17 3.57 -0.47
N SER A 47 -21.60 4.78 -0.82
CA SER A 47 -21.82 5.13 -2.23
C SER A 47 -20.50 5.18 -3.01
N GLU A 48 -20.58 5.00 -4.33
CA GLU A 48 -19.44 5.09 -5.25
C GLU A 48 -18.64 6.40 -5.09
N SER A 49 -19.34 7.53 -4.97
CA SER A 49 -18.72 8.84 -4.72
C SER A 49 -17.91 8.93 -3.42
N HIS A 50 -18.33 8.22 -2.37
CA HIS A 50 -17.55 8.15 -1.13
C HIS A 50 -16.32 7.26 -1.31
N ALA A 51 -16.45 6.14 -2.02
CA ALA A 51 -15.33 5.24 -2.31
C ALA A 51 -14.24 5.94 -3.14
N GLU A 52 -14.61 6.68 -4.19
CA GLU A 52 -13.68 7.49 -4.99
C GLU A 52 -12.93 8.53 -4.14
N LYS A 53 -13.65 9.19 -3.22
CA LYS A 53 -13.04 10.16 -2.31
C LYS A 53 -12.03 9.48 -1.37
N TYR A 54 -12.36 8.33 -0.81
CA TYR A 54 -11.44 7.57 0.06
C TYR A 54 -10.19 7.11 -0.69
N GLU A 55 -10.36 6.61 -1.92
CA GLU A 55 -9.24 6.26 -2.78
C GLU A 55 -8.34 7.47 -3.04
N SER A 56 -8.93 8.59 -3.45
CA SER A 56 -8.20 9.83 -3.74
C SER A 56 -7.41 10.33 -2.53
N LEU A 57 -8.05 10.39 -1.35
CA LEU A 57 -7.40 10.78 -0.09
C LEU A 57 -6.27 9.82 0.31
N SER A 58 -6.44 8.53 0.01
CA SER A 58 -5.46 7.51 0.36
C SER A 58 -4.19 7.59 -0.50
N PHE A 59 -4.33 7.88 -1.80
CA PHE A 59 -3.23 7.78 -2.75
C PHE A 59 -2.62 9.10 -3.20
N THR A 60 -3.32 10.23 -3.09
CA THR A 60 -2.77 11.54 -3.53
C THR A 60 -1.41 11.84 -2.87
N PRO A 61 -1.24 11.72 -1.54
CA PRO A 61 0.05 11.97 -0.91
C PRO A 61 1.16 11.00 -1.38
N LEU A 62 0.81 9.75 -1.67
CA LEU A 62 1.77 8.75 -2.15
C LEU A 62 2.23 9.05 -3.57
N LYS A 63 1.32 9.53 -4.44
CA LYS A 63 1.63 9.93 -5.82
C LYS A 63 2.55 11.15 -5.86
N GLU A 64 2.39 12.08 -4.93
CA GLU A 64 3.30 13.22 -4.77
C GLU A 64 4.69 12.73 -4.36
N LEU A 65 4.77 11.96 -3.27
CA LEU A 65 6.04 11.43 -2.77
C LEU A 65 6.74 10.51 -3.79
N SER A 66 6.01 9.74 -4.59
CA SER A 66 6.62 8.89 -5.61
C SER A 66 7.32 9.68 -6.70
N LYS A 67 6.82 10.88 -7.05
CA LYS A 67 7.48 11.78 -8.00
C LYS A 67 8.79 12.30 -7.41
N ASP A 68 8.77 12.74 -6.15
CA ASP A 68 9.96 13.24 -5.45
C ASP A 68 11.06 12.17 -5.34
N LEU A 69 10.68 10.92 -5.12
CA LEU A 69 11.60 9.79 -5.00
C LEU A 69 11.97 9.13 -6.33
N ASN A 70 11.38 9.56 -7.45
CA ASN A 70 11.49 8.89 -8.76
C ASN A 70 11.19 7.38 -8.68
N VAL A 71 10.03 7.05 -8.09
CA VAL A 71 9.48 5.70 -7.97
C VAL A 71 8.29 5.57 -8.91
N ASN A 72 8.27 4.50 -9.71
CA ASN A 72 7.10 4.12 -10.50
C ASN A 72 6.06 3.48 -9.58
N LEU A 73 5.04 4.27 -9.21
CA LEU A 73 4.00 3.87 -8.27
C LEU A 73 2.73 3.42 -9.02
N SER A 74 2.31 2.18 -8.78
CA SER A 74 0.97 1.70 -9.12
C SER A 74 0.10 1.64 -7.87
N THR A 75 -1.22 1.85 -8.00
CA THR A 75 -2.16 1.87 -6.88
C THR A 75 -3.26 0.85 -7.07
N ILE A 76 -3.65 0.16 -6.00
CA ILE A 76 -4.78 -0.77 -5.97
C ILE A 76 -5.68 -0.40 -4.79
N TYR A 77 -6.90 0.03 -5.10
CA TYR A 77 -7.99 0.20 -4.13
C TYR A 77 -9.00 -0.92 -4.30
N LYS A 78 -9.44 -1.56 -3.21
CA LYS A 78 -10.57 -2.49 -3.22
C LYS A 78 -11.30 -2.44 -1.87
N THR A 79 -12.60 -2.66 -1.88
CA THR A 79 -13.32 -3.09 -0.68
C THR A 79 -13.04 -4.57 -0.42
N SER A 80 -13.06 -4.99 0.85
CA SER A 80 -12.71 -6.35 1.23
C SER A 80 -13.49 -6.81 2.45
N THR A 81 -14.05 -8.02 2.37
CA THR A 81 -14.63 -8.75 3.51
C THR A 81 -13.57 -9.54 4.28
N ASN A 82 -12.39 -9.76 3.68
CA ASN A 82 -11.24 -10.39 4.32
C ASN A 82 -9.92 -9.81 3.76
N ILE A 83 -9.47 -8.73 4.39
CA ILE A 83 -8.29 -7.95 3.98
C ILE A 83 -7.05 -8.83 3.85
N THR A 84 -6.82 -9.74 4.81
CA THR A 84 -5.63 -10.61 4.80
C THR A 84 -5.64 -11.54 3.59
N LYS A 85 -6.78 -12.20 3.33
CA LYS A 85 -6.94 -13.10 2.19
C LYS A 85 -6.76 -12.37 0.86
N ASP A 86 -7.30 -11.15 0.75
CA ASP A 86 -7.17 -10.35 -0.46
C ASP A 86 -5.75 -9.86 -0.70
N ILE A 87 -5.01 -9.47 0.35
CA ILE A 87 -3.58 -9.15 0.21
C ILE A 87 -2.80 -10.36 -0.28
N VAL A 88 -3.01 -11.54 0.31
CA VAL A 88 -2.35 -12.78 -0.11
C VAL A 88 -2.65 -13.09 -1.59
N ARG A 89 -3.90 -12.92 -2.01
CA ARG A 89 -4.30 -13.08 -3.41
C ARG A 89 -3.56 -12.10 -4.34
N ILE A 90 -3.56 -10.81 -4.02
CA ILE A 90 -2.87 -9.78 -4.82
C ILE A 90 -1.37 -10.09 -4.93
N VAL A 91 -0.75 -10.52 -3.83
CA VAL A 91 0.67 -10.88 -3.80
C VAL A 91 0.96 -12.09 -4.67
N ASN A 92 0.11 -13.12 -4.64
CA ASN A 92 0.29 -14.35 -5.42
C ASN A 92 -0.02 -14.17 -6.91
N GLU A 93 -0.98 -13.31 -7.26
CA GLU A 93 -1.32 -12.99 -8.65
C GLU A 93 -0.29 -12.03 -9.29
N GLY A 94 0.42 -11.26 -8.48
CA GLY A 94 1.47 -10.34 -8.92
C GLY A 94 2.87 -10.96 -8.86
N ASN A 95 3.81 -10.37 -9.61
CA ASN A 95 5.22 -10.78 -9.61
C ASN A 95 6.04 -9.91 -8.62
N TYR A 96 5.70 -9.96 -7.34
CA TYR A 96 6.37 -9.18 -6.28
C TYR A 96 7.53 -9.94 -5.65
N LYS A 97 8.60 -9.22 -5.29
CA LYS A 97 9.75 -9.80 -4.56
C LYS A 97 9.69 -9.61 -3.05
N LEU A 98 8.89 -8.66 -2.60
CA LEU A 98 8.77 -8.29 -1.19
C LEU A 98 7.39 -7.70 -0.92
N LEU A 99 6.82 -8.07 0.21
CA LEU A 99 5.63 -7.48 0.80
C LEU A 99 6.03 -6.68 2.05
N LEU A 100 5.70 -5.40 2.09
CA LEU A 100 5.79 -4.58 3.30
C LEU A 100 4.36 -4.27 3.78
N ILE A 101 4.06 -4.63 5.03
CA ILE A 101 2.78 -4.34 5.68
C ILE A 101 3.03 -3.40 6.85
N GLY A 102 2.20 -2.36 6.95
CA GLY A 102 2.17 -1.52 8.14
C GLY A 102 1.62 -2.33 9.32
N ALA A 103 2.39 -2.48 10.39
CA ALA A 103 1.91 -3.11 11.60
C ALA A 103 0.72 -2.34 12.18
N ALA A 104 -0.37 -3.05 12.49
CA ALA A 104 -1.39 -2.48 13.37
C ALA A 104 -0.72 -2.21 14.73
N ARG A 105 -0.90 -1.01 15.27
CA ARG A 105 -0.62 -0.80 16.70
C ARG A 105 -1.50 -1.79 17.45
N SER A 106 -0.89 -2.80 18.07
CA SER A 106 -1.58 -3.61 19.06
C SER A 106 -1.98 -2.67 20.19
N PHE A 107 -3.26 -2.35 20.31
CA PHE A 107 -3.81 -1.81 21.55
C PHE A 107 -3.91 -2.98 22.55
N PHE A 108 -2.78 -3.56 22.92
CA PHE A 108 -2.75 -4.50 24.03
C PHE A 108 -2.86 -3.68 25.31
N ARG A 109 -4.10 -3.47 25.76
CA ARG A 109 -4.37 -3.00 27.12
C ARG A 109 -4.50 -4.24 28.00
N MET A 110 -3.39 -4.69 28.57
CA MET A 110 -3.44 -5.59 29.72
C MET A 110 -3.94 -4.76 30.90
N ILE A 111 -5.22 -4.89 31.19
CA ILE A 111 -5.78 -4.49 32.49
C ILE A 111 -5.32 -5.55 33.49
N PHE A 112 -4.35 -5.19 34.33
CA PHE A 112 -4.13 -5.85 35.61
C PHE A 112 -5.17 -5.36 36.62
#